data_AF-A0A956Z4P8-F1
#
_entry.id   AF-A0A956Z4P8-F1
#
_cell.length_a   1.000
_cell.length_b   1.000
_cell.length_c   1.000
_cell.angle_alpha   90.00
_cell.angle_beta   90.00
_cell.angle_gamma   90.00
#
_symmetry.space_group_name_H-M   'P 1'
#
loop_
_entity.id
_entity.type
_entity.pdbx_description
1 polymer ?
#
loop_
_entity_poly.entity_id
_entity_poly.type
_entity_poly.pdbx_seq_one_letter_code
_entity_poly.pdbx_strand_id
1 'polypeptide(L)'
;TRASRAEARDLGWTWSKKHGAFLLKDNEGGLWRQTKDEKWRWTAGKRPEDGKRLLESKDMQERALVKPATDYFPYPYEHQSEGLSFFRIGVGESADGKDRKELARLSPDLYGKIKRFDQESIDRCFGKTVTGEPKMIRGLNGRLVENTPANRRLVEEAERSWRGH
;
A
#
# COMPACT_ATOMS: atom_id res chain seq x y z
N THR A 1 -5.13 -14.52 -9.65
CA THR A 1 -4.11 -15.61 -9.69
C THR A 1 -3.64 -15.94 -8.27
N ARG A 2 -2.74 -16.91 -8.06
CA ARG A 2 -2.14 -17.15 -6.73
C ARG A 2 -1.32 -15.95 -6.26
N ALA A 3 -0.58 -15.31 -7.17
CA ALA A 3 0.19 -14.09 -6.92
C ALA A 3 -0.71 -12.94 -6.43
N SER A 4 -1.83 -12.68 -7.13
CA SER A 4 -2.75 -11.60 -6.74
C SER A 4 -3.40 -11.81 -5.36
N ARG A 5 -3.50 -13.05 -4.89
CA ARG A 5 -3.99 -13.35 -3.52
C ARG A 5 -2.92 -13.11 -2.46
N ALA A 6 -1.65 -13.36 -2.78
CA ALA A 6 -0.55 -13.09 -1.86
C ALA A 6 -0.37 -11.57 -1.69
N GLU A 7 -0.38 -10.82 -2.80
CA GLU A 7 -0.33 -9.35 -2.79
C GLU A 7 -1.50 -8.74 -2.01
N ALA A 8 -2.72 -9.22 -2.26
CA ALA A 8 -3.90 -8.81 -1.49
C ALA A 8 -3.73 -9.06 0.02
N ARG A 9 -3.22 -10.23 0.40
CA ARG A 9 -2.96 -10.59 1.80
C ARG A 9 -1.95 -9.66 2.46
N ASP A 10 -0.89 -9.31 1.74
CA ASP A 10 0.11 -8.37 2.25
C ASP A 10 -0.52 -7.01 2.55
N LEU A 11 -1.52 -6.58 1.78
CA LEU A 11 -2.30 -5.35 1.99
C LEU A 11 -3.48 -5.51 2.98
N GLY A 12 -3.54 -6.61 3.74
CA GLY A 12 -4.58 -6.83 4.74
C GLY A 12 -5.91 -7.38 4.20
N TRP A 13 -5.94 -7.84 2.94
CA TRP A 13 -7.14 -8.42 2.34
C TRP A 13 -7.13 -9.95 2.37
N THR A 14 -8.31 -10.56 2.44
CA THR A 14 -8.46 -12.02 2.37
C THR A 14 -9.61 -12.42 1.45
N TRP A 15 -9.42 -13.44 0.63
CA TRP A 15 -10.49 -13.98 -0.20
C TRP A 15 -11.40 -14.89 0.63
N SER A 16 -12.69 -14.58 0.70
CA SER A 16 -13.68 -15.44 1.34
C SER A 16 -14.45 -16.26 0.31
N LYS A 17 -14.28 -17.59 0.33
CA LYS A 17 -15.07 -18.51 -0.50
C LYS A 17 -16.56 -18.44 -0.14
N LYS A 18 -16.90 -18.27 1.14
CA LYS A 18 -18.29 -18.16 1.63
C LYS A 18 -19.01 -16.94 1.06
N HIS A 19 -18.30 -15.82 0.93
CA HIS A 19 -18.89 -14.56 0.47
C HIS A 19 -18.61 -14.25 -1.00
N GLY A 20 -17.77 -15.05 -1.67
CA GLY A 20 -17.36 -14.84 -3.05
C GLY A 20 -16.69 -13.49 -3.29
N ALA A 21 -15.97 -12.96 -2.29
CA ALA A 21 -15.43 -11.61 -2.32
C ALA A 21 -14.12 -11.50 -1.51
N PHE A 22 -13.34 -10.45 -1.79
CA PHE A 22 -12.28 -10.00 -0.89
C PHE A 22 -12.89 -9.29 0.31
N LEU A 23 -12.32 -9.56 1.49
CA LEU A 23 -12.64 -8.91 2.74
C LEU A 23 -11.40 -8.17 3.24
N LEU A 24 -11.55 -6.92 3.65
CA LEU A 24 -10.48 -6.15 4.28
C LEU A 24 -10.45 -6.45 5.78
N LYS A 25 -9.25 -6.70 6.31
CA LYS A 25 -9.03 -6.90 7.74
C LYS A 25 -8.80 -5.55 8.42
N ASP A 26 -9.45 -5.33 9.56
CA ASP A 26 -9.17 -4.20 10.44
C ASP A 26 -8.06 -4.52 11.46
N ASN A 27 -7.62 -3.51 12.21
CA ASN A 27 -6.63 -3.60 13.28
C ASN A 27 -7.12 -4.39 14.51
N GLU A 28 -8.41 -4.65 14.64
CA GLU A 28 -9.04 -5.43 15.72
C GLU A 28 -9.29 -6.90 15.34
N GLY A 29 -9.08 -7.28 14.07
CA GLY A 29 -9.33 -8.63 13.55
C GLY A 29 -10.74 -8.86 12.99
N GLY A 30 -11.54 -7.81 12.80
CA GLY A 30 -12.76 -7.83 12.01
C GLY A 30 -12.49 -7.92 10.50
N LEU A 31 -13.43 -8.49 9.76
CA LEU A 31 -13.37 -8.65 8.31
C LEU A 31 -14.56 -7.96 7.66
N TRP A 32 -14.26 -7.01 6.78
CA TRP A 32 -15.20 -6.08 6.19
C TRP A 32 -15.30 -6.29 4.69
N ARG A 33 -16.52 -6.19 4.17
CA ARG A 33 -16.79 -6.25 2.73
C ARG A 33 -17.33 -4.91 2.28
N GLN A 34 -16.84 -4.40 1.15
CA GLN A 34 -17.47 -3.25 0.53
C GLN A 34 -18.81 -3.63 -0.12
N THR A 35 -19.82 -2.80 0.10
CA THR A 35 -21.17 -2.93 -0.45
C THR A 35 -21.29 -2.14 -1.75
N LYS A 36 -22.42 -2.29 -2.45
CA LYS A 36 -22.66 -1.62 -3.75
C LYS A 36 -22.82 -0.10 -3.62
N ASP A 37 -23.22 0.37 -2.44
CA ASP A 37 -23.33 1.78 -2.04
C ASP A 37 -22.00 2.31 -1.45
N GLU A 38 -20.88 1.67 -1.78
CA GLU A 38 -19.51 2.06 -1.39
C GLU A 38 -19.20 2.05 0.11
N LYS A 39 -20.13 1.56 0.94
CA LYS A 39 -19.94 1.40 2.38
C LYS A 39 -19.23 0.10 2.73
N TRP A 40 -18.74 0.01 3.96
CA TRP A 40 -18.05 -1.15 4.49
C TRP A 40 -18.91 -1.88 5.50
N ARG A 41 -19.28 -3.12 5.20
CA ARG A 41 -20.10 -3.96 6.07
C ARG A 41 -19.26 -5.03 6.77
N TRP A 42 -19.35 -5.07 8.10
CA TRP A 42 -18.76 -6.15 8.88
C TRP A 42 -19.38 -7.49 8.49
N THR A 43 -18.54 -8.47 8.21
CA THR A 43 -18.96 -9.75 7.61
C THR A 43 -18.51 -10.96 8.43
N ALA A 44 -17.30 -10.91 9.02
CA ALA A 44 -16.73 -12.00 9.81
C ALA A 44 -15.61 -11.50 10.76
N GLY A 45 -14.97 -12.41 11.49
CA GLY A 45 -13.86 -12.08 12.40
C GLY A 45 -14.32 -11.56 13.76
N LYS A 46 -13.46 -10.79 14.44
CA LYS A 46 -13.82 -10.13 15.70
C LYS A 46 -14.94 -9.13 15.43
N ARG A 47 -15.96 -9.10 16.28
CA ARG A 47 -17.03 -8.10 16.20
C ARG A 47 -16.46 -6.74 16.65
N PRO A 48 -16.78 -5.62 15.96
CA PRO A 48 -16.32 -4.29 16.35
C PRO A 48 -16.84 -3.93 17.74
N GLU A 49 -15.95 -3.43 18.60
CA GLU A 49 -16.27 -3.12 20.01
C GLU A 49 -17.25 -1.96 20.14
N ASP A 50 -17.17 -1.00 19.22
CA ASP A 50 -18.07 0.17 19.15
C ASP A 50 -19.46 -0.16 18.57
N GLY A 51 -19.71 -1.42 18.22
CA GLY A 51 -20.99 -1.89 17.71
C GLY A 51 -21.32 -1.46 16.27
N LYS A 52 -20.54 -0.59 15.63
CA LYS A 52 -20.75 -0.18 14.24
C LYS A 52 -20.45 -1.35 13.30
N ARG A 53 -21.42 -1.69 12.45
CA ARG A 53 -21.31 -2.80 11.47
C ARG A 53 -21.38 -2.33 10.02
N LEU A 54 -21.55 -1.02 9.83
CA LEU A 54 -21.55 -0.33 8.55
C LEU A 54 -20.73 0.94 8.73
N LEU A 55 -19.71 1.13 7.90
CA LEU A 55 -18.78 2.25 7.96
C LEU A 55 -18.70 2.95 6.59
N GLU A 56 -18.45 4.25 6.59
CA GLU A 56 -18.02 4.95 5.38
C GLU A 56 -16.54 4.63 5.09
N SER A 57 -16.07 4.85 3.86
CA SER A 57 -14.68 4.52 3.49
C SER A 57 -13.64 5.26 4.33
N LYS A 58 -13.91 6.52 4.70
CA LYS A 58 -13.04 7.29 5.60
C LYS A 58 -12.88 6.63 6.97
N ASP A 59 -13.97 6.12 7.57
CA ASP A 59 -13.90 5.42 8.85
C ASP A 59 -13.18 4.07 8.72
N MET A 60 -13.40 3.38 7.59
CA MET A 60 -12.71 2.12 7.32
C MET A 60 -11.21 2.32 7.09
N GLN A 61 -10.80 3.45 6.48
CA GLN A 61 -9.40 3.78 6.25
C GLN A 61 -8.62 3.80 7.57
N GLU A 62 -9.21 4.40 8.61
CA GLU A 62 -8.61 4.49 9.94
C GLU A 62 -8.59 3.16 10.71
N ARG A 63 -9.49 2.22 10.38
CA ARG A 63 -9.55 0.89 11.01
C ARG A 63 -8.71 -0.16 10.30
N ALA A 64 -8.44 0.02 9.02
CA ALA A 64 -7.78 -0.99 8.20
C ALA A 64 -6.44 -1.41 8.82
N LEU A 65 -6.16 -2.73 8.82
CA LEU A 65 -4.90 -3.26 9.32
C LEU A 65 -3.68 -2.68 8.60
N VAL A 66 -3.82 -2.50 7.28
CA VAL A 66 -2.89 -1.72 6.46
C VAL A 66 -3.66 -0.51 6.00
N LYS A 67 -3.32 0.67 6.55
CA LYS A 67 -4.03 1.92 6.26
C LYS A 67 -3.89 2.29 4.77
N PRO A 68 -4.98 2.43 4.01
CA PRO A 68 -4.95 2.90 2.64
C PRO A 68 -4.45 4.35 2.54
N ALA A 69 -3.89 4.72 1.39
CA ALA A 69 -3.39 6.08 1.15
C ALA A 69 -4.52 7.12 1.08
N THR A 70 -5.67 6.74 0.52
CA THR A 70 -6.87 7.57 0.35
C THR A 70 -8.10 6.83 0.87
N ASP A 71 -9.28 7.45 0.81
CA ASP A 71 -10.55 6.78 1.07
C ASP A 71 -11.04 5.94 -0.13
N TYR A 72 -10.31 5.94 -1.24
CA TYR A 72 -10.62 5.16 -2.43
C TYR A 72 -9.85 3.82 -2.46
N PHE A 73 -10.38 2.81 -1.78
CA PHE A 73 -9.76 1.46 -1.74
C PHE A 73 -10.80 0.33 -1.83
N PRO A 74 -11.71 0.36 -2.81
CA PRO A 74 -12.82 -0.59 -2.91
C PRO A 74 -12.38 -2.06 -3.05
N TYR A 75 -11.22 -2.30 -3.67
CA TYR A 75 -10.66 -3.62 -3.91
C TYR A 75 -9.15 -3.64 -3.68
N PRO A 76 -8.55 -4.85 -3.50
CA PRO A 76 -7.11 -4.96 -3.25
C PRO A 76 -6.22 -4.30 -4.33
N TYR A 77 -6.61 -4.40 -5.61
CA TYR A 77 -5.84 -3.83 -6.72
C TYR A 77 -5.93 -2.30 -6.78
N GLU A 78 -7.04 -1.71 -6.33
CA GLU A 78 -7.20 -0.25 -6.23
C GLU A 78 -6.44 0.30 -5.03
N HIS A 79 -6.53 -0.37 -3.88
CA HIS A 79 -5.67 -0.06 -2.72
C HIS A 79 -4.19 -0.06 -3.12
N GLN A 80 -3.75 -1.07 -3.88
CA GLN A 80 -2.38 -1.13 -4.38
C GLN A 80 -2.06 0.00 -5.38
N SER A 81 -2.95 0.25 -6.33
CA SER A 81 -2.76 1.27 -7.38
C SER A 81 -2.64 2.67 -6.80
N GLU A 82 -3.47 3.01 -5.80
CA GLU A 82 -3.39 4.28 -5.08
C GLU A 82 -2.03 4.43 -4.38
N GLY A 83 -1.60 3.40 -3.66
CA GLY A 83 -0.27 3.40 -3.02
C GLY A 83 0.86 3.55 -4.04
N LEU A 84 0.79 2.87 -5.19
CA LEU A 84 1.76 3.00 -6.28
C LEU A 84 1.78 4.40 -6.89
N SER A 85 0.61 5.04 -7.04
CA SER A 85 0.50 6.40 -7.56
C SER A 85 1.29 7.37 -6.70
N PHE A 86 1.03 7.40 -5.38
CA PHE A 86 1.78 8.23 -4.44
C PHE A 86 3.28 7.93 -4.47
N PHE A 87 3.66 6.65 -4.51
CA PHE A 87 5.06 6.24 -4.51
C PHE A 87 5.80 6.67 -5.79
N ARG A 88 5.14 6.64 -6.95
CA ARG A 88 5.75 6.87 -8.27
C ARG A 88 5.71 8.33 -8.74
N ILE A 89 4.87 9.18 -8.16
CA ILE A 89 4.86 10.62 -8.45
C ILE A 89 6.13 11.31 -7.90
N GLY A 90 6.85 10.71 -6.96
CA GLY A 90 8.04 11.32 -6.36
C GLY A 90 7.71 12.19 -5.16
N VAL A 91 8.61 13.09 -4.75
CA VAL A 91 8.47 13.97 -3.57
C VAL A 91 8.29 15.41 -4.03
N GLY A 92 7.28 16.12 -3.51
CA GLY A 92 6.99 17.51 -3.85
C GLY A 92 6.49 17.75 -5.27
N GLU A 93 6.23 16.70 -6.04
CA GLU A 93 5.77 16.80 -7.44
C GLU A 93 4.24 16.91 -7.56
N SER A 94 3.50 16.61 -6.50
CA SER A 94 2.04 16.69 -6.49
C SER A 94 1.58 18.05 -5.96
N ALA A 95 0.68 18.69 -6.72
CA ALA A 95 0.01 19.93 -6.32
C ALA A 95 -0.97 19.73 -5.14
N ASP A 96 -1.45 18.50 -4.93
CA ASP A 96 -2.38 18.12 -3.87
C ASP A 96 -1.70 17.48 -2.64
N GLY A 97 -0.37 17.55 -2.54
CA GLY A 97 0.41 17.01 -1.42
C GLY A 97 0.45 15.48 -1.35
N LYS A 98 -0.03 14.79 -2.39
CA LYS A 98 -0.01 13.33 -2.53
C LYS A 98 1.29 12.88 -3.16
N ASP A 99 2.27 12.62 -2.30
CA ASP A 99 3.61 12.29 -2.75
C ASP A 99 4.17 11.09 -1.97
N ARG A 100 5.38 10.66 -2.37
CA ARG A 100 6.05 9.51 -1.76
C ARG A 100 6.32 9.70 -0.26
N LYS A 101 6.59 10.94 0.17
CA LYS A 101 6.83 11.28 1.58
C LYS A 101 5.54 11.20 2.38
N GLU A 102 4.44 11.69 1.83
CA GLU A 102 3.13 11.65 2.48
C GLU A 102 2.64 10.21 2.65
N LEU A 103 2.84 9.33 1.65
CA LEU A 103 2.55 7.91 1.81
C LEU A 103 3.35 7.28 2.96
N ALA A 104 4.65 7.59 3.06
CA ALA A 104 5.50 7.09 4.12
C ALA A 104 5.05 7.54 5.51
N ARG A 105 4.51 8.77 5.62
CA ARG A 105 4.02 9.36 6.86
C ARG A 105 2.64 8.83 7.26
N LEU A 106 1.69 8.80 6.32
CA LEU A 106 0.31 8.40 6.58
C LEU A 106 0.16 6.89 6.78
N SER A 107 0.93 6.09 6.06
CA SER A 107 0.86 4.63 6.14
C SER A 107 2.23 3.97 5.91
N PRO A 108 3.08 3.94 6.94
CA PRO A 108 4.42 3.33 6.86
C PRO A 108 4.39 1.87 6.39
N ASP A 109 3.36 1.12 6.80
CA ASP A 109 3.18 -0.28 6.40
C ASP A 109 2.83 -0.42 4.92
N LEU A 110 1.92 0.41 4.41
CA LEU A 110 1.59 0.45 2.99
C LEU A 110 2.83 0.87 2.18
N TYR A 111 3.53 1.91 2.62
CA TYR A 111 4.76 2.38 1.99
C TYR A 111 5.78 1.25 1.80
N GLY A 112 6.09 0.50 2.86
CA GLY A 112 7.04 -0.61 2.79
C GLY A 112 6.62 -1.71 1.81
N LYS A 113 5.33 -2.03 1.76
CA LYS A 113 4.76 -3.04 0.85
C LYS A 113 4.80 -2.58 -0.61
N ILE A 114 4.40 -1.33 -0.86
CA ILE A 114 4.42 -0.74 -2.21
C ILE A 114 5.86 -0.60 -2.72
N LYS A 115 6.79 -0.15 -1.88
CA LYS A 115 8.21 -0.08 -2.22
C LYS A 115 8.76 -1.44 -2.65
N ARG A 116 8.47 -2.50 -1.89
CA ARG A 116 8.88 -3.87 -2.24
C ARG A 116 8.28 -4.31 -3.57
N PHE A 117 6.97 -4.12 -3.76
CA PHE A 117 6.29 -4.50 -4.99
C PHE A 117 6.80 -3.75 -6.23
N ASP A 118 7.05 -2.44 -6.11
CA ASP A 118 7.65 -1.65 -7.20
C ASP A 118 9.04 -2.16 -7.54
N GLN A 119 9.87 -2.45 -6.52
CA GLN A 119 11.21 -2.97 -6.74
C GLN A 119 11.20 -4.37 -7.39
N GLU A 120 10.31 -5.27 -6.97
CA GLU A 120 10.15 -6.59 -7.61
C GLU A 120 9.74 -6.45 -9.09
N SER A 121 8.92 -5.45 -9.42
CA SER A 121 8.52 -5.14 -10.79
C SER A 121 9.70 -4.59 -11.61
N ILE A 122 10.49 -3.69 -11.03
CA ILE A 122 11.72 -3.16 -11.63
C ILE A 122 12.73 -4.29 -11.86
N ASP A 123 12.97 -5.14 -10.87
CA ASP A 123 13.90 -6.27 -10.94
C ASP A 123 13.49 -7.26 -12.03
N ARG A 124 12.18 -7.45 -12.26
CA ARG A 124 11.68 -8.30 -13.35
C ARG A 124 11.97 -7.70 -14.73
N CYS A 125 11.94 -6.37 -14.86
CA CYS A 125 12.17 -5.69 -16.13
C CYS A 125 13.65 -5.49 -16.44
N PHE A 126 14.46 -5.09 -15.46
CA PHE A 126 15.86 -4.69 -15.66
C PHE A 126 16.86 -5.74 -15.17
N GLY A 127 16.40 -6.71 -14.38
CA GLY A 127 17.23 -7.74 -13.77
C GLY A 127 18.05 -7.22 -12.58
N LYS A 128 18.90 -8.13 -12.09
CA LYS A 128 19.85 -7.89 -11.00
C LYS A 128 21.29 -8.01 -11.54
N THR A 129 22.25 -7.47 -10.82
CA THR A 129 23.69 -7.69 -11.07
C THR A 129 24.05 -9.15 -10.80
N VAL A 130 25.29 -9.52 -11.14
CA VAL A 130 25.84 -10.86 -10.82
C VAL A 130 25.90 -11.14 -9.32
N THR A 131 25.97 -10.09 -8.49
CA THR A 131 25.96 -10.18 -7.02
C THR A 131 24.54 -10.19 -6.44
N GLY A 132 23.50 -10.14 -7.28
CA GLY A 132 22.10 -10.14 -6.83
C GLY A 132 21.54 -8.76 -6.46
N GLU A 133 22.28 -7.68 -6.66
CA GLU A 133 21.81 -6.31 -6.40
C GLU A 133 20.88 -5.83 -7.52
N PRO A 134 19.82 -5.05 -7.24
CA PRO A 134 19.01 -4.42 -8.28
C PRO A 134 19.86 -3.57 -9.22
N LYS A 135 19.63 -3.60 -10.54
CA LYS A 135 20.30 -2.68 -11.47
C LYS A 135 19.72 -1.26 -11.43
N MET A 136 18.40 -1.17 -11.22
CA MET A 136 17.64 0.08 -11.22
C MET A 136 16.87 0.22 -9.91
N ILE A 137 16.68 1.45 -9.46
CA ILE A 137 15.84 1.80 -8.30
C ILE A 137 14.95 3.01 -8.61
N ARG A 138 13.87 3.17 -7.84
CA ARG A 138 13.00 4.36 -7.90
C ARG A 138 13.63 5.53 -7.16
N GLY A 139 14.00 6.58 -7.90
CA GLY A 139 14.51 7.83 -7.34
C GLY A 139 13.45 8.64 -6.59
N LEU A 140 13.89 9.74 -5.96
CA LEU A 140 12.99 10.63 -5.22
C LEU A 140 12.03 11.43 -6.12
N ASN A 141 12.38 11.58 -7.39
CA ASN A 141 11.55 12.23 -8.42
C ASN A 141 10.63 11.24 -9.17
N GLY A 142 10.39 10.04 -8.61
CA GLY A 142 9.55 9.03 -9.24
C GLY A 142 10.15 8.32 -10.47
N ARG A 143 11.28 8.79 -11.00
CA ARG A 143 11.95 8.18 -12.16
C ARG A 143 12.81 6.99 -11.74
N LEU A 144 13.08 6.11 -12.70
CA LEU A 144 14.06 5.04 -12.51
C LEU A 144 15.47 5.61 -12.71
N VAL A 145 16.36 5.26 -11.80
CA VAL A 145 17.79 5.62 -11.86
C VAL A 145 18.63 4.37 -11.62
N GLU A 146 19.88 4.38 -12.08
CA GLU A 146 20.83 3.30 -11.79
C GLU A 146 21.04 3.15 -10.28
N ASN A 147 21.17 1.91 -9.81
CA ASN A 147 21.43 1.59 -8.40
C ASN A 147 22.91 1.78 -8.05
N THR A 148 23.39 3.02 -8.12
CA THR A 148 24.72 3.41 -7.64
C THR A 148 24.69 3.64 -6.13
N PRO A 149 25.83 3.51 -5.42
CA PRO A 149 25.90 3.84 -3.99
C PRO A 149 25.44 5.27 -3.66
N ALA A 150 25.68 6.23 -4.55
CA ALA A 150 25.24 7.61 -4.38
C ALA A 150 23.71 7.74 -4.43
N ASN A 151 23.07 7.19 -5.48
CA ASN A 151 21.60 7.24 -5.61
C ASN A 151 20.90 6.50 -4.46
N ARG A 152 21.46 5.36 -4.04
CA ARG A 152 20.93 4.58 -2.92
C ARG A 152 20.96 5.38 -1.62
N ARG A 153 22.10 6.00 -1.30
CA ARG A 153 22.25 6.85 -0.10
C ARG A 153 21.26 8.01 -0.11
N LEU A 154 21.08 8.70 -1.24
CA LEU A 154 20.11 9.80 -1.35
C LEU A 154 18.68 9.36 -1.00
N VAL A 155 18.24 8.21 -1.52
CA VAL A 155 16.91 7.67 -1.22
C VAL A 155 16.81 7.24 0.25
N GLU A 156 17.82 6.56 0.78
CA GLU A 156 17.84 6.07 2.17
C GLU A 156 17.88 7.21 3.20
N GLU A 157 18.65 8.27 2.95
CA GLU A 157 18.73 9.45 3.82
C GLU A 157 17.40 10.20 3.85
N ALA A 158 16.79 10.42 2.68
CA ALA A 158 15.48 11.03 2.58
C ALA A 158 14.41 10.20 3.31
N GLU A 159 14.35 8.88 3.05
CA GLU A 159 13.38 8.00 3.71
C GLU A 159 13.57 7.93 5.22
N ARG A 160 14.82 8.00 5.71
CA ARG A 160 15.12 8.05 7.14
C ARG A 160 14.57 9.31 7.79
N SER A 161 14.69 10.45 7.10
CA SER A 161 14.16 11.73 7.60
C SER A 161 12.63 11.75 7.75
N TRP A 162 11.91 10.90 7.02
CA TRP A 162 10.44 10.84 7.09
C TRP A 162 9.91 10.02 8.27
N ARG A 163 10.74 9.15 8.86
CA ARG A 163 10.36 8.26 9.96
C ARG A 163 10.53 8.86 11.36
N GLY A 164 11.06 10.09 11.45
CA GLY A 164 11.43 10.75 12.70
C GLY A 164 10.46 11.84 13.20
N HIS A 165 9.25 11.89 12.65
CA HIS A 165 8.20 12.85 13.00
C HIS A 165 6.89 12.12 13.24
#